data_AF-A0A8J6NZA8-F1
#
_entry.id   AF-A0A8J6NZA8-F1
#
_cell.length_a   1.000
_cell.length_b   1.000
_cell.length_c   1.000
_cell.angle_alpha   90.00
_cell.angle_beta   90.00
_cell.angle_gamma   90.00
#
_symmetry.space_group_name_H-M   'P 1'
#
loop_
_entity.id
_entity.type
_entity.pdbx_description
1 polymer ?
#
loop_
_entity_poly.entity_id
_entity_poly.type
_entity_poly.pdbx_seq_one_letter_code
_entity_poly.pdbx_strand_id
1 'polypeptide(L)'
;MGKLTPYLWVLFLNAFVDLGHKITIQNSVFKVYDGEMQIVLTALVNALILIPFILLVTPAGIISDRLPKVEVMRRSAGVAVIIALLITLSYYQGWFEAAFFMTLLLAIQSAFFSPAKYGYIREHVGMRGLTSANGVVQAVTIIAILLGMFFFSFLFELMLTNSSPDGGSAYLQTIAPLGWLLVALSLVEWRIARYLPEGEYKVVPEIHGGHTLGLIREHSVIWYSILGLSLFWGISQVSIAAFPAFAKETLQVTNTLVIQGVLASAGGGILLGSLMVTWLSRGYIETGLIPVGAVGVAIALSAVPGAESLHSLTLLFFLMGVSGGLLIVPLNALIQFYAKSSRLGRILAGNNWVQNIVMLLFLGVTMGVALLSFETTVNPATLFWGIAMVAWAAIGVAFIRRPRETITSLIRMLVRVLFRCRYRIDAVGVTNIPSQKGALLLGNHISWLDWAMLQAVSPRPIRFVMEYSIYQKPSLKWFLDLFEVIPISAERSRQPLEEAKRCLQSGDLVCLFPEGAISHDGCLGKFRRGFEMIVDDSGAVIVPFYIEGLWGSRFSRADMDERSLYATGWRRREVQVLFGEPVSSTVKADELRLLVAALSSRDCD
;
A
#
# COMPACT_ATOMS: atom_id res chain seq x y z
N MET A 1 14.84 -18.81 2.11
CA MET A 1 13.69 -18.72 3.05
C MET A 1 13.89 -19.50 4.35
N GLY A 2 14.55 -20.68 4.36
CA GLY A 2 14.72 -21.49 5.58
C GLY A 2 15.38 -20.78 6.80
N LYS A 3 16.26 -19.79 6.57
CA LYS A 3 16.87 -19.00 7.67
C LYS A 3 15.90 -18.00 8.34
N LEU A 4 14.79 -17.64 7.70
CA LEU A 4 13.79 -16.71 8.24
C LEU A 4 12.62 -17.43 8.92
N THR A 5 12.57 -18.76 8.88
CA THR A 5 11.45 -19.53 9.45
C THR A 5 11.23 -19.24 10.95
N PRO A 6 12.25 -19.20 11.82
CA PRO A 6 12.05 -18.84 13.23
C PRO A 6 11.47 -17.43 13.39
N TYR A 7 11.93 -16.49 12.56
CA TYR A 7 11.42 -15.12 12.54
C TYR A 7 9.95 -15.04 12.15
N LEU A 8 9.51 -15.78 11.12
CA LEU A 8 8.11 -15.83 10.72
C LEU A 8 7.21 -16.41 11.84
N TRP A 9 7.69 -17.42 12.57
CA TRP A 9 6.97 -17.96 13.72
C TRP A 9 6.87 -16.98 14.88
N VAL A 10 7.95 -16.25 15.20
CA VAL A 10 7.91 -15.20 16.23
C VAL A 10 6.91 -14.11 15.85
N LEU A 11 6.89 -13.68 14.58
CA LEU A 11 5.89 -12.72 14.09
C LEU A 11 4.46 -13.24 14.21
N PHE A 12 4.24 -14.49 13.81
CA PHE A 12 2.93 -15.13 13.89
C PHE A 12 2.46 -15.18 15.34
N LEU A 13 3.27 -15.71 16.25
CA LEU A 13 2.92 -15.88 17.65
C LEU A 13 2.71 -14.53 18.34
N ASN A 14 3.58 -13.55 18.09
CA ASN A 14 3.43 -12.21 18.66
C ASN A 14 2.08 -11.59 18.26
N ALA A 15 1.75 -11.58 16.96
CA ALA A 15 0.48 -11.02 16.49
C ALA A 15 -0.74 -11.83 16.98
N PHE A 16 -0.62 -13.16 17.08
CA PHE A 16 -1.68 -14.04 17.54
C PHE A 16 -1.96 -13.87 19.04
N VAL A 17 -0.93 -13.73 19.88
CA VAL A 17 -1.05 -13.52 21.33
C VAL A 17 -1.56 -12.12 21.66
N ASP A 18 -0.99 -11.08 21.06
CA ASP A 18 -1.42 -9.69 21.24
C ASP A 18 -2.92 -9.54 20.99
N LEU A 19 -3.38 -10.23 19.95
CA LEU A 19 -4.78 -10.23 19.58
C LEU A 19 -5.64 -11.09 20.51
N GLY A 20 -5.12 -12.19 21.05
CA GLY A 20 -5.89 -13.09 21.91
C GLY A 20 -6.44 -12.42 23.16
N HIS A 21 -5.60 -11.69 23.89
CA HIS A 21 -6.06 -10.91 25.04
C HIS A 21 -7.05 -9.81 24.62
N LYS A 22 -6.72 -9.06 23.55
CA LYS A 22 -7.58 -8.00 23.02
C LYS A 22 -8.99 -8.52 22.71
N ILE A 23 -9.08 -9.60 21.95
CA ILE A 23 -10.36 -10.18 21.52
C ILE A 23 -11.14 -10.73 22.71
N THR A 24 -10.45 -11.35 23.67
CA THR A 24 -11.07 -11.84 24.90
C THR A 24 -11.71 -10.68 25.69
N ILE A 25 -11.02 -9.54 25.83
CA ILE A 25 -11.58 -8.34 26.48
C ILE A 25 -12.72 -7.74 25.65
N GLN A 26 -12.56 -7.62 24.32
CA GLN A 26 -13.62 -7.08 23.45
C GLN A 26 -14.89 -7.94 23.46
N ASN A 27 -14.75 -9.26 23.46
CA ASN A 27 -15.88 -10.18 23.57
C ASN A 27 -16.54 -10.10 24.96
N SER A 28 -15.74 -9.91 26.02
CA SER A 28 -16.28 -9.66 27.37
C SER A 28 -17.08 -8.35 27.41
N VAL A 29 -16.53 -7.26 26.86
CA VAL A 29 -17.25 -5.98 26.72
C VAL A 29 -18.56 -6.16 25.95
N PHE A 30 -18.54 -6.92 24.85
CA PHE A 30 -19.71 -7.20 24.02
C PHE A 30 -20.82 -7.98 24.76
N LYS A 31 -20.45 -8.90 25.66
CA LYS A 31 -21.41 -9.68 26.44
C LYS A 31 -21.94 -8.94 27.67
N VAL A 32 -21.13 -8.05 28.27
CA VAL A 32 -21.48 -7.35 29.51
C VAL A 32 -22.23 -6.04 29.24
N TYR A 33 -21.87 -5.33 28.18
CA TYR A 33 -22.41 -4.00 27.88
C TYR A 33 -23.19 -4.01 26.57
N ASP A 34 -24.20 -3.14 26.53
CA ASP A 34 -25.05 -2.92 25.36
C ASP A 34 -24.91 -1.49 24.83
N GLY A 35 -25.34 -1.30 23.59
CA GLY A 35 -25.49 0.01 22.96
C GLY A 35 -24.21 0.86 23.01
N GLU A 36 -24.36 2.09 23.49
CA GLU A 36 -23.33 3.12 23.45
C GLU A 36 -22.14 2.82 24.36
N MET A 37 -22.39 2.28 25.56
CA MET A 37 -21.31 1.92 26.49
C MET A 37 -20.41 0.84 25.89
N GLN A 38 -20.98 -0.11 25.15
CA GLN A 38 -20.24 -1.12 24.41
C GLN A 38 -19.32 -0.48 23.35
N ILE A 39 -19.82 0.51 22.60
CA ILE A 39 -19.04 1.24 21.58
C ILE A 39 -17.90 2.02 22.25
N VAL A 40 -18.19 2.76 23.32
CA VAL A 40 -17.21 3.55 24.06
C VAL A 40 -16.09 2.67 24.64
N LEU A 41 -16.43 1.56 25.29
CA LEU A 41 -15.41 0.65 25.84
C LEU A 41 -14.61 -0.04 24.74
N THR A 42 -15.25 -0.48 23.66
CA THR A 42 -14.53 -1.07 22.51
C THR A 42 -13.57 -0.06 21.88
N ALA A 43 -14.01 1.19 21.76
CA ALA A 43 -13.18 2.29 21.31
C ALA A 43 -12.02 2.55 22.28
N LEU A 44 -12.27 2.52 23.58
CA LEU A 44 -11.22 2.72 24.59
C LEU A 44 -10.18 1.58 24.56
N VAL A 45 -10.58 0.31 24.42
CA VAL A 45 -9.64 -0.82 24.23
C VAL A 45 -8.75 -0.58 23.01
N ASN A 46 -9.35 -0.19 21.88
CA ASN A 46 -8.59 0.11 20.67
C ASN A 46 -7.64 1.30 20.89
N ALA A 47 -8.08 2.35 21.61
CA ALA A 47 -7.26 3.52 21.90
C ALA A 47 -6.04 3.17 22.77
N LEU A 48 -6.22 2.33 23.81
CA LEU A 48 -5.14 1.85 24.67
C LEU A 48 -4.06 1.11 23.87
N ILE A 49 -4.43 0.46 22.77
CA ILE A 49 -3.45 -0.20 21.89
C ILE A 49 -2.66 0.82 21.05
N LEU A 50 -3.28 1.91 20.61
CA LEU A 50 -2.66 2.89 19.71
C LEU A 50 -1.75 3.88 20.45
N ILE A 51 -2.12 4.26 21.68
CA ILE A 51 -1.42 5.29 22.47
C ILE A 51 0.08 5.00 22.63
N PRO A 52 0.53 3.77 23.00
CA PRO A 52 1.95 3.48 23.13
C PRO A 52 2.74 3.68 21.84
N PHE A 53 2.17 3.35 20.67
CA PHE A 53 2.84 3.56 19.38
C PHE A 53 3.03 5.05 19.04
N ILE A 54 2.18 5.94 19.60
CA ILE A 54 2.30 7.39 19.45
C ILE A 54 3.33 7.94 20.43
N LEU A 55 3.20 7.60 21.71
CA LEU A 55 4.00 8.17 22.80
C LEU A 55 5.44 7.64 22.80
N LEU A 56 5.64 6.37 22.46
CA LEU A 56 6.93 5.70 22.54
C LEU A 56 7.68 5.65 21.21
N VAL A 57 7.26 6.40 20.18
CA VAL A 57 7.90 6.35 18.85
C VAL A 57 9.40 6.66 18.89
N THR A 58 9.80 7.67 19.67
CA THR A 58 11.19 8.11 19.83
C THR A 58 12.01 7.10 20.62
N PRO A 59 11.63 6.69 21.86
CA PRO A 59 12.41 5.70 22.59
C PRO A 59 12.44 4.33 21.88
N ALA A 60 11.35 3.88 21.27
CA ALA A 60 11.34 2.63 20.51
C ALA A 60 12.25 2.67 19.29
N GLY A 61 12.31 3.80 18.57
CA GLY A 61 13.24 4.01 17.47
C GLY A 61 14.70 3.97 17.93
N ILE A 62 15.04 4.69 19.00
CA ILE A 62 16.40 4.73 19.56
C ILE A 62 16.85 3.35 20.04
N ILE A 63 16.00 2.64 20.78
CA ILE A 63 16.32 1.30 21.29
C ILE A 63 16.51 0.31 20.13
N SER A 64 15.66 0.37 19.11
CA SER A 64 15.83 -0.45 17.91
C SER A 64 17.18 -0.19 17.26
N ASP A 65 17.61 1.07 17.12
CA ASP A 65 18.88 1.40 16.45
C ASP A 65 20.12 1.08 17.32
N ARG A 66 20.04 1.22 18.64
CA ARG A 66 21.15 1.01 19.58
C ARG A 66 21.36 -0.43 20.05
N LEU A 67 20.39 -1.31 19.89
CA LEU A 67 20.50 -2.72 20.27
C LEU A 67 20.39 -3.64 19.04
N PRO A 68 21.03 -4.82 19.07
CA PRO A 68 20.77 -5.85 18.06
C PRO A 68 19.27 -6.16 17.98
N LYS A 69 18.71 -6.22 16.77
CA LYS A 69 17.26 -6.39 16.56
C LYS A 69 16.73 -7.67 17.21
N VAL A 70 17.52 -8.74 17.15
CA VAL A 70 17.25 -10.02 17.81
C VAL A 70 17.08 -9.84 19.32
N GLU A 71 17.93 -9.03 19.96
CA GLU A 71 17.87 -8.82 21.40
C GLU A 71 16.63 -8.03 21.82
N VAL A 72 16.26 -7.01 21.03
CA VAL A 72 15.00 -6.28 21.25
C VAL A 72 13.82 -7.25 21.15
N MET A 73 13.75 -8.05 20.08
CA MET A 73 12.67 -9.02 19.88
C MET A 73 12.63 -10.07 21.00
N ARG A 74 13.78 -10.61 21.43
CA ARG A 74 13.89 -11.60 22.50
C ARG A 74 13.45 -11.04 23.86
N ARG A 75 13.85 -9.82 24.19
CA ARG A 75 13.43 -9.15 25.44
C ARG A 75 11.95 -8.81 25.42
N SER A 76 11.44 -8.29 24.30
CA SER A 76 10.02 -8.03 24.10
C SER A 76 9.18 -9.29 24.29
N ALA A 77 9.56 -10.42 23.68
CA ALA A 77 8.88 -11.70 23.89
C ALA A 77 8.95 -12.20 25.35
N GLY A 78 10.06 -11.97 26.04
CA GLY A 78 10.19 -12.29 27.47
C GLY A 78 9.27 -11.42 28.36
N VAL A 79 9.16 -10.13 28.06
CA VAL A 79 8.24 -9.21 28.74
C VAL A 79 6.78 -9.61 28.47
N ALA A 80 6.45 -10.07 27.27
CA ALA A 80 5.12 -10.57 26.93
C ALA A 80 4.67 -11.73 27.85
N VAL A 81 5.59 -12.64 28.23
CA VAL A 81 5.29 -13.72 29.19
C VAL A 81 4.90 -13.15 30.55
N ILE A 82 5.62 -12.13 31.04
CA ILE A 82 5.31 -11.49 32.33
C ILE A 82 3.94 -10.83 32.27
N ILE A 83 3.64 -10.11 31.19
CA ILE A 83 2.33 -9.47 30.99
C ILE A 83 1.23 -10.52 30.89
N ALA A 84 1.44 -11.64 30.17
CA ALA A 84 0.49 -12.74 30.07
C ALA A 84 0.20 -13.39 31.43
N LEU A 85 1.21 -13.51 32.31
CA LEU A 85 1.02 -13.98 33.69
C LEU A 85 0.17 -13.00 34.51
N LEU A 86 0.39 -11.70 34.36
CA LEU A 86 -0.42 -10.67 35.02
C LEU A 86 -1.85 -10.64 34.49
N ILE A 87 -2.06 -10.80 33.18
CA ILE A 87 -3.37 -10.97 32.56
C ILE A 87 -4.09 -12.19 33.15
N THR A 88 -3.39 -13.32 33.22
CA THR A 88 -3.93 -14.57 33.77
C THR A 88 -4.36 -14.39 35.23
N LEU A 89 -3.50 -13.76 36.05
CA LEU A 89 -3.83 -13.42 37.43
C LEU A 89 -5.09 -12.54 37.48
N SER A 90 -5.17 -11.53 36.62
CA SER A 90 -6.31 -10.60 36.58
C SER A 90 -7.61 -11.30 36.21
N TYR A 91 -7.55 -12.31 35.32
CA TYR A 91 -8.72 -13.13 34.96
C TYR A 91 -9.23 -13.95 36.14
N TYR A 92 -8.34 -14.67 36.85
CA TYR A 92 -8.74 -15.45 38.03
C TYR A 92 -9.29 -14.59 39.18
N GLN A 93 -8.73 -13.39 39.36
CA GLN A 93 -9.21 -12.46 40.40
C GLN A 93 -10.47 -11.70 39.98
N GLY A 94 -10.93 -11.86 38.73
CA GLY A 94 -12.07 -11.11 38.20
C GLY A 94 -11.83 -9.59 38.11
N TRP A 95 -10.57 -9.16 38.06
CA TRP A 95 -10.20 -7.74 38.00
C TRP A 95 -10.39 -7.18 36.60
N PHE A 96 -11.65 -6.91 36.24
CA PHE A 96 -12.04 -6.45 34.90
C PHE A 96 -11.25 -5.23 34.45
N GLU A 97 -11.20 -4.17 35.27
CA GLU A 97 -10.46 -2.94 34.94
C GLU A 97 -8.95 -3.17 34.81
N ALA A 98 -8.37 -4.01 35.68
CA ALA A 98 -6.95 -4.32 35.59
C ALA A 98 -6.64 -5.09 34.29
N ALA A 99 -7.44 -6.10 33.97
CA ALA A 99 -7.32 -6.86 32.73
C ALA A 99 -7.54 -5.96 31.50
N PHE A 100 -8.47 -5.00 31.57
CA PHE A 100 -8.67 -3.99 30.54
C PHE A 100 -7.39 -3.16 30.33
N PHE A 101 -6.76 -2.69 31.41
CA PHE A 101 -5.51 -1.92 31.35
C PHE A 101 -4.30 -2.75 30.90
N MET A 102 -4.31 -4.08 31.07
CA MET A 102 -3.24 -4.95 30.55
C MET A 102 -3.10 -4.88 29.02
N THR A 103 -4.16 -4.47 28.30
CA THR A 103 -4.07 -4.18 26.86
C THR A 103 -3.07 -3.07 26.54
N LEU A 104 -2.96 -2.04 27.40
CA LEU A 104 -1.96 -0.98 27.27
C LEU A 104 -0.55 -1.51 27.50
N LEU A 105 -0.36 -2.39 28.49
CA LEU A 105 0.95 -2.96 28.80
C LEU A 105 1.46 -3.86 27.67
N LEU A 106 0.59 -4.69 27.08
CA LEU A 106 0.93 -5.45 25.87
C LEU A 106 1.31 -4.51 24.73
N ALA A 107 0.53 -3.46 24.49
CA ALA A 107 0.81 -2.50 23.42
C ALA A 107 2.12 -1.72 23.62
N ILE A 108 2.51 -1.42 24.87
CA ILE A 108 3.84 -0.87 25.19
C ILE A 108 4.94 -1.81 24.71
N GLN A 109 4.84 -3.11 25.01
CA GLN A 109 5.81 -4.09 24.55
C GLN A 109 5.86 -4.18 23.02
N SER A 110 4.70 -4.18 22.36
CA SER A 110 4.61 -4.26 20.89
C SER A 110 5.12 -3.00 20.19
N ALA A 111 5.02 -1.83 20.83
CA ALA A 111 5.61 -0.58 20.34
C ALA A 111 7.14 -0.68 20.21
N PHE A 112 7.83 -1.35 21.14
CA PHE A 112 9.27 -1.62 21.04
C PHE A 112 9.61 -2.72 20.03
N PHE A 113 8.77 -3.74 19.92
CA PHE A 113 8.97 -4.86 18.99
C PHE A 113 8.83 -4.43 17.51
N SER A 114 7.92 -3.49 17.20
CA SER A 114 7.54 -3.14 15.82
C SER A 114 8.68 -2.53 14.97
N PRO A 115 9.50 -1.59 15.45
CA PRO A 115 10.66 -1.11 14.69
C PRO A 115 11.73 -2.20 14.51
N ALA A 116 11.91 -3.08 15.51
CA ALA A 116 12.90 -4.14 15.46
C ALA A 116 12.56 -5.20 14.39
N LYS A 117 11.29 -5.60 14.28
CA LYS A 117 10.86 -6.57 13.26
C LYS A 117 11.15 -6.11 11.84
N TYR A 118 10.89 -4.85 11.48
CA TYR A 118 11.14 -4.35 10.13
C TYR A 118 12.64 -4.14 9.87
N GLY A 119 13.40 -3.74 10.90
CA GLY A 119 14.86 -3.67 10.82
C GLY A 119 15.49 -5.03 10.54
N TYR A 120 15.02 -6.08 11.22
CA TYR A 120 15.53 -7.45 11.07
C TYR A 120 15.43 -7.98 9.64
N ILE A 121 14.31 -7.70 8.94
CA ILE A 121 14.12 -8.10 7.52
C ILE A 121 15.25 -7.55 6.65
N ARG A 122 15.55 -6.26 6.83
CA ARG A 122 16.54 -5.56 6.02
C ARG A 122 17.94 -6.11 6.24
N GLU A 123 18.31 -6.41 7.48
CA GLU A 123 19.62 -6.98 7.84
C GLU A 123 19.87 -8.34 7.19
N HIS A 124 18.83 -9.18 7.04
CA HIS A 124 18.98 -10.56 6.57
C HIS A 124 18.71 -10.77 5.09
N VAL A 125 17.90 -9.91 4.48
CA VAL A 125 17.46 -10.06 3.08
C VAL A 125 18.17 -9.08 2.14
N GLY A 126 18.73 -7.99 2.67
CA GLY A 126 19.35 -6.94 1.87
C GLY A 126 18.35 -6.21 0.96
N MET A 127 18.82 -5.25 0.16
CA MET A 127 17.94 -4.36 -0.62
C MET A 127 17.16 -5.07 -1.74
N ARG A 128 17.73 -6.13 -2.35
CA ARG A 128 17.14 -6.80 -3.52
C ARG A 128 15.93 -7.69 -3.19
N GLY A 129 15.77 -8.16 -1.95
CA GLY A 129 14.67 -9.04 -1.54
C GLY A 129 13.61 -8.41 -0.64
N LEU A 130 13.70 -7.10 -0.35
CA LEU A 130 12.82 -6.39 0.60
C LEU A 130 11.33 -6.54 0.25
N THR A 131 10.95 -6.33 -1.01
CA THR A 131 9.54 -6.38 -1.44
C THR A 131 8.94 -7.77 -1.20
N SER A 132 9.67 -8.83 -1.55
CA SER A 132 9.21 -10.21 -1.35
C SER A 132 9.12 -10.57 0.14
N ALA A 133 10.13 -10.20 0.93
CA ALA A 133 10.14 -10.47 2.36
C ALA A 133 9.03 -9.70 3.11
N ASN A 134 8.79 -8.42 2.77
CA ASN A 134 7.67 -7.65 3.31
C ASN A 134 6.33 -8.26 2.92
N GLY A 135 6.17 -8.76 1.70
CA GLY A 135 4.96 -9.47 1.28
C GLY A 135 4.67 -10.69 2.15
N VAL A 136 5.70 -11.53 2.41
CA VAL A 136 5.56 -12.72 3.27
C VAL A 136 5.26 -12.33 4.71
N VAL A 137 5.99 -11.37 5.28
CA VAL A 137 5.78 -10.89 6.66
C VAL A 137 4.37 -10.33 6.83
N GLN A 138 3.89 -9.54 5.88
CA GLN A 138 2.54 -8.99 5.91
C GLN A 138 1.50 -10.10 5.84
N ALA A 139 1.68 -11.08 4.94
CA ALA A 139 0.78 -12.23 4.83
C ALA A 139 0.73 -13.04 6.12
N VAL A 140 1.87 -13.38 6.71
CA VAL A 140 1.94 -14.12 7.99
C VAL A 140 1.27 -13.35 9.11
N THR A 141 1.48 -12.03 9.18
CA THR A 141 0.84 -11.17 10.20
C THR A 141 -0.68 -11.13 10.02
N ILE A 142 -1.17 -10.99 8.78
CA ILE A 142 -2.62 -11.01 8.50
C ILE A 142 -3.21 -12.38 8.85
N ILE A 143 -2.55 -13.48 8.48
CA ILE A 143 -3.02 -14.83 8.82
C ILE A 143 -3.08 -15.02 10.34
N ALA A 144 -2.06 -14.57 11.08
CA ALA A 144 -2.05 -14.61 12.54
C ALA A 144 -3.22 -13.83 13.15
N ILE A 145 -3.48 -12.61 12.65
CA ILE A 145 -4.61 -11.79 13.10
C ILE A 145 -5.94 -12.49 12.82
N LEU A 146 -6.15 -12.99 11.60
CA LEU A 146 -7.39 -13.68 11.23
C LEU A 146 -7.66 -14.92 12.07
N LEU A 147 -6.64 -15.78 12.21
CA LEU A 147 -6.75 -17.00 13.00
C LEU A 147 -6.94 -16.68 14.48
N GLY A 148 -6.26 -15.65 15.02
CA GLY A 148 -6.41 -15.24 16.40
C GLY A 148 -7.82 -14.73 16.71
N MET A 149 -8.41 -13.88 15.84
CA MET A 149 -9.76 -13.36 16.04
C MET A 149 -10.78 -14.49 16.15
N PHE A 150 -10.68 -15.46 15.22
CA PHE A 150 -11.59 -16.60 15.20
C PHE A 150 -11.34 -17.56 16.36
N PHE A 151 -10.08 -17.94 16.58
CA PHE A 151 -9.70 -18.96 17.57
C PHE A 151 -10.03 -18.55 19.01
N PHE A 152 -9.65 -17.34 19.43
CA PHE A 152 -9.94 -16.89 20.78
C PHE A 152 -11.43 -16.62 21.00
N SER A 153 -12.16 -16.16 19.98
CA SER A 153 -13.62 -16.01 20.07
C SER A 153 -14.35 -17.35 20.14
N PHE A 154 -13.86 -18.36 19.40
CA PHE A 154 -14.41 -19.71 19.45
C PHE A 154 -14.22 -20.32 20.84
N LEU A 155 -13.01 -20.23 21.42
CA LEU A 155 -12.76 -20.73 22.77
C LEU A 155 -13.55 -19.95 23.83
N PHE A 156 -13.69 -18.63 23.66
CA PHE A 156 -14.50 -17.78 24.53
C PHE A 156 -15.97 -18.24 24.57
N GLU A 157 -16.61 -18.43 23.42
CA GLU A 157 -18.01 -18.92 23.35
C GLU A 157 -18.13 -20.38 23.84
N LEU A 158 -17.15 -21.24 23.56
CA LEU A 158 -17.14 -22.62 24.04
C LEU A 158 -17.15 -22.68 25.58
N MET A 159 -16.38 -21.82 26.24
CA MET A 159 -16.33 -21.72 27.70
C MET A 159 -17.62 -21.13 28.31
N LEU A 160 -18.41 -20.40 27.52
CA LEU A 160 -19.68 -19.80 27.94
C LEU A 160 -20.92 -20.61 27.54
N THR A 161 -20.76 -21.73 26.82
CA THR A 161 -21.90 -22.47 26.21
C THR A 161 -22.95 -22.94 27.23
N ASN A 162 -22.58 -23.12 28.51
CA ASN A 162 -23.49 -23.49 29.60
C ASN A 162 -23.45 -22.53 30.79
N SER A 163 -22.87 -21.34 30.59
CA SER A 163 -22.62 -20.37 31.66
C SER A 163 -23.10 -19.01 31.20
N SER A 164 -23.93 -18.35 31.99
CA SER A 164 -24.30 -16.95 31.79
C SER A 164 -23.84 -16.14 33.00
N PRO A 165 -22.53 -15.81 33.08
CA PRO A 165 -21.98 -15.07 34.19
C PRO A 165 -22.59 -13.66 34.25
N ASP A 166 -22.84 -13.16 35.46
CA ASP A 166 -23.34 -11.81 35.66
C ASP A 166 -22.18 -10.84 35.92
N GLY A 167 -22.02 -9.85 35.04
CA GLY A 167 -20.99 -8.82 35.13
C GLY A 167 -19.57 -9.23 34.68
N GLY A 168 -18.74 -8.24 34.37
CA GLY A 168 -17.42 -8.44 33.76
C GLY A 168 -16.44 -9.29 34.58
N SER A 169 -16.52 -9.24 35.91
CA SER A 169 -15.70 -10.08 36.80
C SER A 169 -15.99 -11.58 36.60
N ALA A 170 -17.28 -11.95 36.56
CA ALA A 170 -17.69 -13.34 36.42
C ALA A 170 -17.38 -13.88 35.00
N TYR A 171 -17.51 -13.04 33.97
CA TYR A 171 -17.05 -13.39 32.61
C TYR A 171 -15.55 -13.69 32.58
N LEU A 172 -14.72 -12.83 33.20
CA LEU A 172 -13.27 -13.04 33.24
C LEU A 172 -12.87 -14.31 34.00
N GLN A 173 -13.52 -14.61 35.11
CA GLN A 173 -13.25 -15.82 35.88
C GLN A 173 -13.61 -17.09 35.09
N THR A 174 -14.71 -17.04 34.34
CA THR A 174 -15.15 -18.17 33.50
C THR A 174 -14.13 -18.45 32.38
N ILE A 175 -13.57 -17.41 31.77
CA ILE A 175 -12.61 -17.52 30.67
C ILE A 175 -11.15 -17.51 31.15
N ALA A 176 -10.90 -17.53 32.46
CA ALA A 176 -9.55 -17.47 33.04
C ALA A 176 -8.56 -18.51 32.48
N PRO A 177 -8.97 -19.75 32.11
CA PRO A 177 -8.07 -20.70 31.47
C PRO A 177 -7.44 -20.20 30.15
N LEU A 178 -8.07 -19.24 29.45
CA LEU A 178 -7.47 -18.61 28.26
C LEU A 178 -6.19 -17.84 28.59
N GLY A 179 -6.06 -17.32 29.83
CA GLY A 179 -4.84 -16.68 30.29
C GLY A 179 -3.63 -17.63 30.21
N TRP A 180 -3.79 -18.87 30.66
CA TRP A 180 -2.73 -19.88 30.57
C TRP A 180 -2.36 -20.24 29.14
N LEU A 181 -3.32 -20.21 28.22
CA LEU A 181 -3.04 -20.37 26.80
C LEU A 181 -2.18 -19.21 26.26
N LEU A 182 -2.47 -17.97 26.64
CA LEU A 182 -1.64 -16.82 26.31
C LEU A 182 -0.22 -16.99 26.87
N VAL A 183 -0.08 -17.38 28.14
CA VAL A 183 1.22 -17.64 28.77
C VAL A 183 1.99 -18.73 28.01
N ALA A 184 1.34 -19.84 27.66
CA ALA A 184 1.96 -20.93 26.92
C ALA A 184 2.45 -20.47 25.53
N LEU A 185 1.63 -19.71 24.80
CA LEU A 185 1.98 -19.18 23.49
C LEU A 185 3.12 -18.15 23.58
N SER A 186 3.11 -17.25 24.56
CA SER A 186 4.20 -16.31 24.83
C SER A 186 5.51 -17.02 25.21
N LEU A 187 5.44 -18.12 25.98
CA LEU A 187 6.61 -18.93 26.31
C LEU A 187 7.20 -19.60 25.07
N VAL A 188 6.34 -20.11 24.18
CA VAL A 188 6.76 -20.67 22.88
C VAL A 188 7.40 -19.58 22.02
N GLU A 189 6.79 -18.39 21.92
CA GLU A 189 7.35 -17.24 21.21
C GLU A 189 8.75 -16.90 21.75
N TRP A 190 8.87 -16.72 23.07
CA TRP A 190 10.13 -16.39 23.72
C TRP A 190 11.20 -17.47 23.51
N ARG A 191 10.80 -18.76 23.52
CA ARG A 191 11.69 -19.89 23.21
C ARG A 191 12.17 -19.85 21.77
N ILE A 192 11.29 -19.63 20.81
CA ILE A 192 11.65 -19.55 19.38
C ILE A 192 12.53 -18.32 19.11
N ALA A 193 12.26 -17.20 19.80
CA ALA A 193 13.05 -15.97 19.68
C ALA A 193 14.53 -16.16 20.03
N ARG A 194 14.88 -17.18 20.85
CA ARG A 194 16.29 -17.52 21.16
C ARG A 194 17.04 -18.15 19.98
N TYR A 195 16.32 -18.70 18.99
CA TYR A 195 16.89 -19.30 17.80
C TYR A 195 16.91 -18.35 16.60
N LEU A 196 16.60 -17.06 16.81
CA LEU A 196 16.73 -16.05 15.76
C LEU A 196 18.20 -15.89 15.37
N PRO A 197 18.55 -16.04 14.08
CA PRO A 197 19.88 -15.74 13.60
C PRO A 197 20.31 -14.31 13.96
N GLU A 198 21.51 -14.15 14.49
CA GLU A 198 22.10 -12.84 14.67
C GLU A 198 22.55 -12.28 13.31
N GLY A 199 22.20 -11.01 13.06
CA GLY A 199 22.61 -10.27 11.86
C GLY A 199 23.90 -9.47 12.08
N GLU A 200 24.49 -8.97 11.00
CA GLU A 200 25.60 -8.00 11.09
C GLU A 200 25.09 -6.67 11.67
N TYR A 201 25.30 -6.49 12.97
CA TYR A 201 24.92 -5.27 13.67
C TYR A 201 25.94 -4.16 13.41
N LYS A 202 25.52 -3.08 12.72
CA LYS A 202 26.29 -1.84 12.62
C LYS A 202 25.61 -0.75 13.44
N VAL A 203 26.28 -0.30 14.50
CA VAL A 203 25.87 0.89 15.27
C VAL A 203 25.80 2.08 14.31
N VAL A 204 24.60 2.62 14.11
CA VAL A 204 24.44 3.85 13.34
C VAL A 204 24.80 5.01 14.27
N PRO A 205 25.77 5.89 13.90
CA PRO A 205 26.09 7.06 14.70
C PRO A 205 24.87 7.94 14.93
N GLU A 206 24.83 8.63 16.06
CA GLU A 206 23.74 9.48 16.47
C GLU A 206 23.49 10.61 15.46
N ILE A 207 22.51 10.44 14.57
CA ILE A 207 22.08 11.51 13.68
C ILE A 207 21.24 12.49 14.52
N HIS A 208 21.90 13.52 15.03
CA HIS A 208 21.27 14.68 15.64
C HIS A 208 20.25 15.34 14.68
N GLY A 209 19.10 15.73 15.22
CA GLY A 209 18.40 16.95 14.77
C GLY A 209 17.74 16.97 13.39
N GLY A 210 16.97 15.95 13.01
CA GLY A 210 16.03 16.08 11.89
C GLY A 210 14.61 15.74 12.33
N HIS A 211 13.67 16.69 12.28
CA HIS A 211 12.26 16.41 12.56
C HIS A 211 11.76 15.33 11.59
N THR A 212 11.40 14.16 12.10
CA THR A 212 10.85 13.03 11.32
C THR A 212 9.69 13.46 10.42
N LEU A 213 8.87 14.41 10.88
CA LEU A 213 7.79 15.00 10.08
C LEU A 213 8.28 15.84 8.89
N GLY A 214 9.38 16.59 9.06
CA GLY A 214 9.96 17.40 7.98
C GLY A 214 10.40 16.50 6.83
N LEU A 215 11.11 15.41 7.16
CA LEU A 215 11.58 14.41 6.18
C LEU A 215 10.45 13.76 5.37
N ILE A 216 9.31 13.54 6.02
CA ILE A 216 8.15 12.92 5.38
C ILE A 216 7.41 13.92 4.48
N ARG A 217 7.31 15.19 4.92
CA ARG A 217 6.63 16.26 4.16
C ARG A 217 7.44 16.77 2.98
N GLU A 218 8.76 16.61 2.98
CA GLU A 218 9.65 16.96 1.87
C GLU A 218 9.29 16.21 0.57
N HIS A 219 8.77 14.97 0.66
CA HIS A 219 8.42 14.18 -0.51
C HIS A 219 6.90 14.01 -0.63
N SER A 220 6.29 14.71 -1.58
CA SER A 220 4.84 14.73 -1.79
C SER A 220 4.22 13.33 -1.91
N VAL A 221 4.85 12.43 -2.67
CA VAL A 221 4.35 11.05 -2.83
C VAL A 221 4.34 10.27 -1.52
N ILE A 222 5.36 10.45 -0.66
CA ILE A 222 5.44 9.77 0.65
C ILE A 222 4.33 10.33 1.54
N TRP A 223 4.21 11.66 1.61
CA TRP A 223 3.17 12.31 2.40
C TRP A 223 1.75 11.86 2.04
N TYR A 224 1.38 11.87 0.75
CA TYR A 224 0.06 11.41 0.32
C TYR A 224 -0.14 9.92 0.51
N SER A 225 0.91 9.11 0.37
CA SER A 225 0.82 7.68 0.64
C SER A 225 0.50 7.39 2.10
N ILE A 226 1.15 8.13 3.01
CA ILE A 226 0.87 8.05 4.45
C ILE A 226 -0.55 8.52 4.74
N LEU A 227 -1.00 9.64 4.18
CA LEU A 227 -2.38 10.12 4.37
C LEU A 227 -3.42 9.09 3.90
N GLY A 228 -3.21 8.45 2.75
CA GLY A 228 -4.09 7.40 2.23
C GLY A 228 -4.16 6.19 3.17
N LEU A 229 -3.01 5.73 3.67
CA LEU A 229 -2.94 4.63 4.64
C LEU A 229 -3.62 5.02 5.96
N SER A 230 -3.35 6.23 6.48
CA SER A 230 -3.94 6.74 7.72
C SER A 230 -5.45 6.81 7.65
N LEU A 231 -6.01 7.27 6.52
CA LEU A 231 -7.46 7.31 6.31
C LEU A 231 -8.07 5.91 6.27
N PHE A 232 -7.45 4.98 5.53
CA PHE A 232 -7.91 3.59 5.48
C PHE A 232 -7.95 2.94 6.87
N TRP A 233 -6.88 3.09 7.65
CA TRP A 233 -6.81 2.51 8.99
C TRP A 233 -7.75 3.23 9.96
N GLY A 234 -7.93 4.55 9.85
CA GLY A 234 -8.92 5.30 10.62
C GLY A 234 -10.34 4.80 10.38
N ILE A 235 -10.75 4.67 9.12
CA ILE A 235 -12.04 4.08 8.71
C ILE A 235 -12.20 2.65 9.26
N SER A 236 -11.14 1.85 9.19
CA SER A 236 -11.14 0.48 9.71
C SER A 236 -11.31 0.44 11.24
N GLN A 237 -10.73 1.39 11.99
CA GLN A 237 -10.91 1.48 13.44
C GLN A 237 -12.36 1.76 13.82
N VAL A 238 -13.02 2.70 13.13
CA VAL A 238 -14.44 2.98 13.36
C VAL A 238 -15.28 1.74 13.06
N SER A 239 -14.98 1.06 11.95
CA SER A 239 -15.69 -0.17 11.57
C SER A 239 -15.56 -1.25 12.66
N ILE A 240 -14.37 -1.48 13.21
CA ILE A 240 -14.15 -2.46 14.29
C ILE A 240 -14.89 -2.06 15.57
N ALA A 241 -14.92 -0.76 15.91
CA ALA A 241 -15.56 -0.27 17.12
C ALA A 241 -17.10 -0.26 17.04
N ALA A 242 -17.65 0.14 15.89
CA ALA A 242 -19.09 0.32 15.69
C ALA A 242 -19.82 -0.95 15.24
N PHE A 243 -19.14 -1.84 14.50
CA PHE A 243 -19.78 -3.01 13.88
C PHE A 243 -20.46 -3.96 14.89
N PRO A 244 -19.85 -4.33 16.04
CA PRO A 244 -20.51 -5.24 16.97
C PRO A 244 -21.84 -4.69 17.48
N ALA A 245 -21.90 -3.39 17.81
CA ALA A 245 -23.13 -2.73 18.25
C ALA A 245 -24.17 -2.66 17.13
N PHE A 246 -23.75 -2.28 15.91
CA PHE A 246 -24.60 -2.28 14.73
C PHE A 246 -25.21 -3.67 14.44
N ALA A 247 -24.40 -4.73 14.47
CA ALA A 247 -24.87 -6.10 14.23
C ALA A 247 -25.84 -6.59 15.32
N LYS A 248 -25.61 -6.20 16.59
CA LYS A 248 -26.48 -6.53 17.72
C LYS A 248 -27.83 -5.83 17.60
N GLU A 249 -27.84 -4.54 17.27
CA GLU A 249 -29.06 -3.74 17.18
C GLU A 249 -29.89 -4.08 15.93
N THR A 250 -29.25 -4.14 14.76
CA THR A 250 -29.95 -4.31 13.47
C THR A 250 -30.29 -5.77 13.17
N LEU A 251 -29.38 -6.71 13.46
CA LEU A 251 -29.53 -8.13 13.09
C LEU A 251 -29.73 -9.06 14.28
N GLN A 252 -29.81 -8.52 15.52
CA GLN A 252 -29.98 -9.30 16.75
C GLN A 252 -28.91 -10.39 16.93
N VAL A 253 -27.70 -10.15 16.41
CA VAL A 253 -26.58 -11.08 16.52
C VAL A 253 -25.90 -10.90 17.88
N THR A 254 -26.01 -11.90 18.74
CA THR A 254 -25.41 -11.92 20.09
C THR A 254 -24.21 -12.87 20.23
N ASN A 255 -23.88 -13.58 19.16
CA ASN A 255 -22.76 -14.51 19.11
C ASN A 255 -21.49 -13.75 18.67
N THR A 256 -20.49 -13.71 19.55
CA THR A 256 -19.22 -13.01 19.31
C THR A 256 -18.40 -13.68 18.20
N LEU A 257 -18.45 -15.01 18.10
CA LEU A 257 -17.77 -15.73 17.01
C LEU A 257 -18.30 -15.32 15.64
N VAL A 258 -19.62 -15.10 15.53
CA VAL A 258 -20.25 -14.64 14.29
C VAL A 258 -19.78 -13.22 13.94
N ILE A 259 -19.80 -12.30 14.91
CA ILE A 259 -19.34 -10.92 14.70
C ILE A 259 -17.88 -10.88 14.28
N GLN A 260 -17.03 -11.61 14.99
CA GLN A 260 -15.59 -11.67 14.70
C GLN A 260 -15.32 -12.41 13.38
N GLY A 261 -16.17 -13.37 13.00
CA GLY A 261 -16.13 -14.02 11.69
C GLY A 261 -16.41 -13.04 10.53
N VAL A 262 -17.39 -12.15 10.68
CA VAL A 262 -17.65 -11.09 9.69
C VAL A 262 -16.48 -10.11 9.60
N LEU A 263 -15.95 -9.64 10.74
CA LEU A 263 -14.78 -8.75 10.72
C LEU A 263 -13.54 -9.44 10.14
N ALA A 264 -13.35 -10.73 10.42
CA ALA A 264 -12.29 -11.55 9.85
C ALA A 264 -12.42 -11.70 8.32
N SER A 265 -13.63 -11.65 7.75
CA SER A 265 -13.80 -11.69 6.29
C SER A 265 -13.09 -10.51 5.61
N ALA A 266 -13.05 -9.33 6.24
CA ALA A 266 -12.31 -8.19 5.73
C ALA A 266 -10.80 -8.44 5.67
N GLY A 267 -10.20 -9.05 6.69
CA GLY A 267 -8.77 -9.40 6.62
C GLY A 267 -8.48 -10.48 5.56
N GLY A 268 -9.41 -11.44 5.36
CA GLY A 268 -9.35 -12.38 4.24
C GLY A 268 -9.41 -11.70 2.87
N GLY A 269 -10.25 -10.66 2.76
CA GLY A 269 -10.28 -9.77 1.62
C GLY A 269 -8.96 -9.05 1.40
N ILE A 270 -8.36 -8.47 2.45
CA ILE A 270 -7.05 -7.78 2.35
C ILE A 270 -5.97 -8.74 1.83
N LEU A 271 -5.97 -10.01 2.29
CA LEU A 271 -5.07 -11.03 1.77
C LEU A 271 -5.27 -11.25 0.27
N LEU A 272 -6.51 -11.47 -0.19
CA LEU A 272 -6.81 -11.65 -1.61
C LEU A 272 -6.42 -10.41 -2.44
N GLY A 273 -6.79 -9.22 -1.99
CA GLY A 273 -6.43 -7.96 -2.64
C GLY A 273 -4.92 -7.77 -2.75
N SER A 274 -4.16 -8.13 -1.70
CA SER A 274 -2.70 -8.07 -1.70
C SER A 274 -2.06 -9.02 -2.73
N LEU A 275 -2.62 -10.23 -2.87
CA LEU A 275 -2.20 -11.20 -3.89
C LEU A 275 -2.55 -10.69 -5.30
N MET A 276 -3.72 -10.07 -5.48
CA MET A 276 -4.11 -9.45 -6.75
C MET A 276 -3.13 -8.34 -7.16
N VAL A 277 -2.73 -7.45 -6.24
CA VAL A 277 -1.72 -6.41 -6.51
C VAL A 277 -0.42 -7.04 -6.98
N THR A 278 0.04 -8.11 -6.31
CA THR A 278 1.28 -8.81 -6.70
C THR A 278 1.19 -9.39 -8.10
N TRP A 279 0.03 -9.94 -8.48
CA TRP A 279 -0.21 -10.49 -9.81
C TRP A 279 -0.36 -9.42 -10.90
N LEU A 280 -0.95 -8.27 -10.57
CA LEU A 280 -1.19 -7.15 -11.48
C LEU A 280 0.07 -6.28 -11.66
N SER A 281 0.92 -6.18 -10.64
CA SER A 281 2.06 -5.26 -10.59
C SER A 281 3.41 -5.92 -10.94
N ARG A 282 3.44 -6.97 -11.77
CA ARG A 282 4.68 -7.73 -12.07
C ARG A 282 5.82 -6.81 -12.53
N GLY A 283 6.78 -6.54 -11.65
CA GLY A 283 8.01 -5.80 -11.93
C GLY A 283 8.01 -4.29 -11.61
N TYR A 284 6.89 -3.70 -11.18
CA TYR A 284 6.78 -2.27 -10.84
C TYR A 284 5.65 -2.01 -9.83
N ILE A 285 5.47 -0.77 -9.35
CA ILE A 285 4.36 -0.41 -8.46
C ILE A 285 3.20 0.15 -9.30
N GLU A 286 2.06 -0.55 -9.39
CA GLU A 286 0.88 -0.06 -10.11
C GLU A 286 0.08 0.92 -9.25
N THR A 287 0.22 2.21 -9.51
CA THR A 287 -0.48 3.28 -8.79
C THR A 287 -1.95 3.37 -9.16
N GLY A 288 -2.38 2.81 -10.31
CA GLY A 288 -3.79 2.81 -10.73
C GLY A 288 -4.72 1.98 -9.84
N LEU A 289 -4.18 1.03 -9.09
CA LEU A 289 -4.96 0.21 -8.14
C LEU A 289 -5.41 0.99 -6.90
N ILE A 290 -4.71 2.07 -6.54
CA ILE A 290 -5.01 2.89 -5.37
C ILE A 290 -6.41 3.52 -5.46
N PRO A 291 -6.75 4.32 -6.50
CA PRO A 291 -8.08 4.90 -6.62
C PRO A 291 -9.18 3.84 -6.79
N VAL A 292 -8.90 2.71 -7.43
CA VAL A 292 -9.86 1.58 -7.53
C VAL A 292 -10.15 1.00 -6.14
N GLY A 293 -9.11 0.77 -5.34
CA GLY A 293 -9.24 0.33 -3.96
C GLY A 293 -9.99 1.35 -3.09
N ALA A 294 -9.70 2.65 -3.24
CA ALA A 294 -10.38 3.70 -2.49
C ALA A 294 -11.89 3.74 -2.80
N VAL A 295 -12.26 3.72 -4.09
CA VAL A 295 -13.66 3.71 -4.53
C VAL A 295 -14.36 2.43 -4.06
N GLY A 296 -13.70 1.28 -4.17
CA GLY A 296 -14.27 0.01 -3.70
C GLY A 296 -14.55 0.00 -2.19
N VAL A 297 -13.64 0.56 -1.38
CA VAL A 297 -13.86 0.75 0.06
C VAL A 297 -15.05 1.68 0.31
N ALA A 298 -15.13 2.82 -0.39
CA ALA A 298 -16.21 3.79 -0.21
C ALA A 298 -17.59 3.21 -0.58
N ILE A 299 -17.68 2.47 -1.69
CA ILE A 299 -18.91 1.79 -2.13
C ILE A 299 -19.34 0.74 -1.09
N ALA A 300 -18.41 -0.12 -0.66
CA ALA A 300 -18.75 -1.18 0.29
C ALA A 300 -19.24 -0.59 1.63
N LEU A 301 -18.59 0.47 2.12
CA LEU A 301 -18.98 1.18 3.34
C LEU A 301 -20.35 1.84 3.22
N SER A 302 -20.65 2.49 2.09
CA SER A 302 -21.98 3.09 1.84
C SER A 302 -23.10 2.06 1.85
N ALA A 303 -22.81 0.79 1.56
CA ALA A 303 -23.80 -0.29 1.54
C ALA A 303 -24.00 -0.97 2.91
N VAL A 304 -23.07 -0.83 3.87
CA VAL A 304 -23.17 -1.48 5.19
C VAL A 304 -24.47 -1.12 5.94
N PRO A 305 -24.89 0.17 6.03
CA PRO A 305 -26.11 0.54 6.74
C PRO A 305 -27.40 -0.13 6.22
N GLY A 306 -27.46 -0.47 4.94
CA GLY A 306 -28.62 -1.07 4.30
C GLY A 306 -28.58 -2.61 4.24
N ALA A 307 -27.58 -3.24 4.86
CA ALA A 307 -27.41 -4.68 4.79
C ALA A 307 -28.31 -5.38 5.83
N GLU A 308 -29.34 -6.09 5.34
CA GLU A 308 -30.34 -6.78 6.17
C GLU A 308 -29.95 -8.22 6.56
N SER A 309 -28.78 -8.71 6.12
CA SER A 309 -28.34 -10.07 6.42
C SER A 309 -26.86 -10.17 6.79
N LEU A 310 -26.54 -11.20 7.59
CA LEU A 310 -25.16 -11.54 7.93
C LEU A 310 -24.32 -11.88 6.69
N HIS A 311 -24.92 -12.55 5.70
CA HIS A 311 -24.24 -12.88 4.45
C HIS A 311 -23.88 -11.64 3.64
N SER A 312 -24.80 -10.66 3.54
CA SER A 312 -24.51 -9.38 2.89
C SER A 312 -23.40 -8.62 3.62
N LEU A 313 -23.42 -8.57 4.95
CA LEU A 313 -22.35 -7.92 5.72
C LEU A 313 -21.00 -8.64 5.52
N THR A 314 -20.99 -9.98 5.56
CA THR A 314 -19.78 -10.77 5.32
C THR A 314 -19.19 -10.47 3.96
N LEU A 315 -20.02 -10.40 2.92
CA LEU A 315 -19.59 -10.05 1.56
C LEU A 315 -19.09 -8.60 1.49
N LEU A 316 -19.79 -7.64 2.09
CA LEU A 316 -19.39 -6.23 2.08
C LEU A 316 -18.06 -6.01 2.80
N PHE A 317 -17.86 -6.60 3.98
CA PHE A 317 -16.58 -6.54 4.68
C PHE A 317 -15.47 -7.24 3.91
N PHE A 318 -15.76 -8.38 3.27
CA PHE A 318 -14.79 -9.06 2.41
C PHE A 318 -14.40 -8.20 1.20
N LEU A 319 -15.37 -7.61 0.49
CA LEU A 319 -15.12 -6.71 -0.63
C LEU A 319 -14.37 -5.45 -0.21
N MET A 320 -14.75 -4.85 0.92
CA MET A 320 -14.01 -3.74 1.54
C MET A 320 -12.56 -4.15 1.82
N GLY A 321 -12.34 -5.37 2.31
CA GLY A 321 -11.03 -5.97 2.50
C GLY A 321 -10.23 -6.09 1.21
N VAL A 322 -10.82 -6.66 0.15
CA VAL A 322 -10.19 -6.79 -1.18
C VAL A 322 -9.76 -5.42 -1.69
N SER A 323 -10.67 -4.45 -1.66
CA SER A 323 -10.40 -3.06 -2.04
C SER A 323 -9.33 -2.41 -1.16
N GLY A 324 -9.33 -2.70 0.14
CA GLY A 324 -8.27 -2.30 1.08
C GLY A 324 -6.90 -2.87 0.70
N GLY A 325 -6.82 -4.15 0.31
CA GLY A 325 -5.59 -4.77 -0.18
C GLY A 325 -5.06 -4.10 -1.46
N LEU A 326 -5.96 -3.76 -2.40
CA LEU A 326 -5.62 -3.02 -3.62
C LEU A 326 -5.06 -1.62 -3.34
N LEU A 327 -5.45 -1.01 -2.21
CA LEU A 327 -5.02 0.32 -1.78
C LEU A 327 -3.74 0.28 -0.92
N ILE A 328 -3.69 -0.53 0.12
CA ILE A 328 -2.62 -0.54 1.14
C ILE A 328 -1.27 -0.98 0.56
N VAL A 329 -1.27 -2.00 -0.32
CA VAL A 329 -0.02 -2.58 -0.83
C VAL A 329 0.75 -1.59 -1.70
N PRO A 330 0.16 -0.95 -2.72
CA PRO A 330 0.87 0.06 -3.50
C PRO A 330 1.32 1.26 -2.67
N LEU A 331 0.49 1.74 -1.72
CA LEU A 331 0.86 2.89 -0.87
C LEU A 331 2.09 2.59 -0.01
N ASN A 332 2.14 1.41 0.64
CA ASN A 332 3.32 0.99 1.40
C ASN A 332 4.55 0.82 0.50
N ALA A 333 4.36 0.29 -0.71
CA ALA A 333 5.44 0.14 -1.68
C ALA A 333 5.99 1.51 -2.14
N LEU A 334 5.13 2.50 -2.38
CA LEU A 334 5.53 3.86 -2.75
C LEU A 334 6.39 4.51 -1.65
N ILE A 335 5.97 4.40 -0.39
CA ILE A 335 6.74 4.93 0.75
C ILE A 335 8.15 4.33 0.77
N GLN A 336 8.27 3.01 0.63
CA GLN A 336 9.56 2.32 0.65
C GLN A 336 10.42 2.63 -0.59
N PHE A 337 9.80 2.77 -1.76
CA PHE A 337 10.49 3.05 -3.01
C PHE A 337 11.12 4.45 -3.03
N TYR A 338 10.40 5.46 -2.55
CA TYR A 338 10.90 6.84 -2.53
C TYR A 338 11.75 7.17 -1.30
N ALA A 339 11.70 6.36 -0.24
CA ALA A 339 12.52 6.53 0.93
C ALA A 339 14.00 6.20 0.63
N LYS A 340 14.89 7.19 0.78
CA LYS A 340 16.34 6.98 0.70
C LYS A 340 16.79 5.93 1.70
N SER A 341 17.71 5.04 1.29
CA SER A 341 18.19 3.91 2.10
C SER A 341 18.76 4.32 3.47
N SER A 342 19.32 5.52 3.58
CA SER A 342 19.85 6.09 4.83
C SER A 342 18.79 6.59 5.81
N ARG A 343 17.54 6.84 5.36
CA ARG A 343 16.46 7.45 6.17
C ARG A 343 15.19 6.60 6.27
N LEU A 344 15.16 5.40 5.67
CA LEU A 344 14.00 4.51 5.62
C LEU A 344 13.37 4.24 6.99
N GLY A 345 14.16 3.93 8.02
CA GLY A 345 13.64 3.63 9.36
C GLY A 345 12.88 4.79 9.99
N ARG A 346 13.38 6.03 9.84
CA ARG A 346 12.69 7.24 10.33
C ARG A 346 11.40 7.52 9.56
N ILE A 347 11.42 7.34 8.23
CA ILE A 347 10.22 7.51 7.40
C ILE A 347 9.14 6.49 7.79
N LEU A 348 9.52 5.22 8.02
CA LEU A 348 8.59 4.18 8.45
C LEU A 348 8.04 4.43 9.87
N ALA A 349 8.89 4.89 10.80
CA ALA A 349 8.48 5.26 12.15
C ALA A 349 7.49 6.44 12.12
N GLY A 350 7.78 7.49 11.34
CA GLY A 350 6.87 8.61 11.19
C GLY A 350 5.59 8.25 10.43
N ASN A 351 5.64 7.33 9.46
CA ASN A 351 4.45 6.76 8.84
C ASN A 351 3.53 6.11 9.89
N ASN A 352 4.06 5.21 10.73
CA ASN A 352 3.27 4.60 11.81
C ASN A 352 2.73 5.64 12.78
N TRP A 353 3.51 6.66 13.13
CA TRP A 353 3.08 7.72 14.03
C TRP A 353 1.88 8.51 13.49
N VAL A 354 1.94 8.94 12.22
CA VAL A 354 0.82 9.65 11.58
C VAL A 354 -0.42 8.76 11.49
N GLN A 355 -0.26 7.48 11.12
CA GLN A 355 -1.38 6.52 11.06
C GLN A 355 -2.06 6.36 12.41
N ASN A 356 -1.30 6.12 13.49
CA ASN A 356 -1.86 5.93 14.82
C ASN A 356 -2.57 7.18 15.35
N ILE A 357 -2.06 8.39 15.05
CA ILE A 357 -2.75 9.64 15.40
C ILE A 357 -4.09 9.75 14.68
N VAL A 358 -4.13 9.52 13.37
CA VAL A 358 -5.38 9.61 12.61
C VAL A 358 -6.38 8.55 13.06
N MET A 359 -5.92 7.33 13.33
CA MET A 359 -6.73 6.26 13.92
C MET A 359 -7.33 6.68 15.26
N LEU A 360 -6.52 7.26 16.15
CA LEU A 360 -6.98 7.75 17.46
C LEU A 360 -7.98 8.89 17.33
N LEU A 361 -7.81 9.81 16.36
CA LEU A 361 -8.77 10.88 16.08
C LEU A 361 -10.12 10.32 15.62
N PHE A 362 -10.13 9.36 14.70
CA PHE A 362 -11.37 8.71 14.25
C PHE A 362 -12.09 8.01 15.41
N LEU A 363 -11.32 7.33 16.25
CA LEU A 363 -11.83 6.64 17.43
C LEU A 363 -12.38 7.61 18.48
N GLY A 364 -11.73 8.76 18.65
CA GLY A 364 -12.23 9.86 19.48
C GLY A 364 -13.55 10.44 18.96
N VAL A 365 -13.69 10.59 17.64
CA VAL A 365 -14.97 10.97 17.01
C VAL A 365 -16.03 9.89 17.22
N THR A 366 -15.69 8.61 17.05
CA THR A 366 -16.61 7.49 17.34
C THR A 366 -17.10 7.51 18.78
N MET A 367 -16.19 7.71 19.73
CA MET A 367 -16.52 7.82 21.15
C MET A 367 -17.37 9.06 21.43
N GLY A 368 -17.04 10.21 20.84
CA GLY A 368 -17.83 11.43 20.98
C GLY A 368 -19.26 11.30 20.45
N VAL A 369 -19.43 10.68 19.28
CA VAL A 369 -20.76 10.38 18.71
C VAL A 369 -21.52 9.44 19.64
N ALA A 370 -20.90 8.35 20.10
CA ALA A 370 -21.52 7.43 21.06
C ALA A 370 -21.91 8.13 22.37
N LEU A 371 -21.09 9.05 22.88
CA LEU A 371 -21.38 9.83 24.09
C LEU A 371 -22.56 10.80 23.92
N LEU A 372 -22.68 11.44 22.75
CA LEU A 372 -23.83 12.30 22.41
C LEU A 372 -25.12 11.49 22.21
N SER A 373 -24.98 10.19 21.92
CA SER A 373 -26.11 9.28 21.75
C SER A 373 -26.82 9.00 23.08
N PHE A 374 -26.11 9.08 24.23
CA PHE A 374 -26.75 8.93 25.55
C PHE A 374 -27.84 9.98 25.81
N GLU A 375 -27.77 11.13 25.13
CA GLU A 375 -28.75 12.20 25.21
C GLU A 375 -29.72 12.20 24.01
N THR A 376 -29.37 11.55 22.90
CA THR A 376 -30.15 11.56 21.64
C THR A 376 -30.13 10.18 20.99
N THR A 377 -31.28 9.62 20.59
CA THR A 377 -31.30 8.29 19.93
C THR A 377 -30.59 8.32 18.57
N VAL A 378 -29.28 8.06 18.55
CA VAL A 378 -28.44 8.03 17.35
C VAL A 378 -28.23 6.58 16.93
N ASN A 379 -28.74 6.23 15.76
CA ASN A 379 -28.55 4.90 15.17
C ASN A 379 -27.05 4.62 14.91
N PRO A 380 -26.48 3.46 15.30
CA PRO A 380 -25.08 3.10 15.01
C PRO A 380 -24.71 3.15 13.51
N ALA A 381 -25.68 3.01 12.62
CA ALA A 381 -25.52 3.21 11.18
C ALA A 381 -25.00 4.61 10.80
N THR A 382 -25.24 5.62 11.64
CA THR A 382 -24.72 6.99 11.43
C THR A 382 -23.20 7.04 11.38
N LEU A 383 -22.51 6.21 12.18
CA LEU A 383 -21.06 6.09 12.14
C LEU A 383 -20.58 5.54 10.80
N PHE A 384 -21.28 4.57 10.24
CA PHE A 384 -20.99 4.00 8.91
C PHE A 384 -21.23 5.01 7.78
N TRP A 385 -22.33 5.78 7.83
CA TRP A 385 -22.56 6.89 6.90
C TRP A 385 -21.47 7.96 7.01
N GLY A 386 -21.05 8.31 8.24
CA GLY A 386 -20.00 9.27 8.50
C GLY A 386 -18.66 8.86 7.87
N ILE A 387 -18.21 7.62 8.09
CA ILE A 387 -16.95 7.15 7.49
C ILE A 387 -17.06 6.94 5.98
N ALA A 388 -18.23 6.59 5.45
CA ALA A 388 -18.47 6.55 4.01
C ALA A 388 -18.36 7.96 3.39
N MET A 389 -18.93 8.98 4.03
CA MET A 389 -18.80 10.38 3.60
C MET A 389 -17.34 10.83 3.61
N VAL A 390 -16.59 10.49 4.66
CA VAL A 390 -15.15 10.80 4.75
C VAL A 390 -14.37 10.09 3.64
N ALA A 391 -14.69 8.83 3.31
CA ALA A 391 -14.08 8.10 2.21
C ALA A 391 -14.34 8.80 0.86
N TRP A 392 -15.58 9.16 0.57
CA TRP A 392 -15.94 9.90 -0.64
C TRP A 392 -15.31 11.29 -0.71
N ALA A 393 -15.26 12.01 0.40
CA ALA A 393 -14.60 13.30 0.50
C ALA A 393 -13.09 13.19 0.24
N ALA A 394 -12.43 12.17 0.81
CA ALA A 394 -11.01 11.91 0.57
C ALA A 394 -10.73 11.60 -0.91
N ILE A 395 -11.58 10.80 -1.55
CA ILE A 395 -11.52 10.54 -3.00
C ILE A 395 -11.67 11.86 -3.76
N GLY A 396 -12.71 12.66 -3.47
CA GLY A 396 -12.93 13.96 -4.10
C GLY A 396 -11.73 14.90 -3.96
N VAL A 397 -11.15 15.01 -2.76
CA VAL A 397 -9.95 15.81 -2.50
C VAL A 397 -8.75 15.29 -3.30
N ALA A 398 -8.55 13.97 -3.40
CA ALA A 398 -7.49 13.39 -4.21
C ALA A 398 -7.65 13.74 -5.70
N PHE A 399 -8.87 13.64 -6.24
CA PHE A 399 -9.19 14.03 -7.61
C PHE A 399 -9.01 15.54 -7.86
N ILE A 400 -9.36 16.41 -6.91
CA ILE A 400 -9.22 17.87 -7.05
C ILE A 400 -7.76 18.32 -6.92
N ARG A 401 -7.02 17.78 -5.96
CA ARG A 401 -5.63 18.22 -5.66
C ARG A 401 -4.59 17.59 -6.57
N ARG A 402 -4.85 16.39 -7.09
CA ARG A 402 -3.93 15.59 -7.91
C ARG A 402 -4.68 14.91 -9.07
N PRO A 403 -5.40 15.67 -9.92
CA PRO A 403 -6.19 15.12 -11.01
C PRO A 403 -5.32 14.31 -11.97
N ARG A 404 -4.15 14.86 -12.33
CA ARG A 404 -3.22 14.22 -13.26
C ARG A 404 -2.73 12.88 -12.74
N GLU A 405 -2.16 12.83 -11.54
CA GLU A 405 -1.58 11.59 -11.00
C GLU A 405 -2.65 10.51 -10.83
N THR A 406 -3.84 10.89 -10.36
CA THR A 406 -4.96 9.96 -10.16
C THR A 406 -5.50 9.42 -11.49
N ILE A 407 -5.79 10.31 -12.45
CA ILE A 407 -6.40 9.94 -13.72
C ILE A 407 -5.40 9.23 -14.63
N THR A 408 -4.16 9.71 -14.73
CA THR A 408 -3.10 9.03 -15.50
C THR A 408 -2.84 7.62 -14.95
N SER A 409 -2.86 7.44 -13.62
CA SER A 409 -2.69 6.11 -13.02
C SER A 409 -3.86 5.18 -13.36
N LEU A 410 -5.10 5.66 -13.32
CA LEU A 410 -6.29 4.91 -13.71
C LEU A 410 -6.26 4.51 -15.19
N ILE A 411 -5.92 5.46 -16.08
CA ILE A 411 -5.85 5.19 -17.51
C ILE A 411 -4.70 4.24 -17.81
N ARG A 412 -3.53 4.38 -17.16
CA ARG A 412 -2.41 3.45 -17.31
C ARG A 412 -2.82 2.02 -16.94
N MET A 413 -3.53 1.85 -15.82
CA MET A 413 -4.07 0.56 -15.41
C MET A 413 -5.09 0.04 -16.43
N LEU A 414 -6.03 0.87 -16.89
CA LEU A 414 -7.04 0.48 -17.89
C LEU A 414 -6.39 0.04 -19.20
N VAL A 415 -5.44 0.83 -19.71
CA VAL A 415 -4.59 0.51 -20.87
C VAL A 415 -3.91 -0.83 -20.65
N ARG A 416 -3.21 -1.03 -19.52
CA ARG A 416 -2.56 -2.31 -19.21
C ARG A 416 -3.53 -3.48 -19.22
N VAL A 417 -4.70 -3.36 -18.59
CA VAL A 417 -5.72 -4.43 -18.56
C VAL A 417 -6.23 -4.73 -19.97
N LEU A 418 -6.58 -3.71 -20.74
CA LEU A 418 -7.06 -3.85 -22.12
C LEU A 418 -5.99 -4.50 -23.02
N PHE A 419 -4.75 -4.02 -22.94
CA PHE A 419 -3.67 -4.51 -23.79
C PHE A 419 -3.14 -5.87 -23.33
N ARG A 420 -3.25 -6.25 -22.06
CA ARG A 420 -2.81 -7.57 -21.56
C ARG A 420 -3.52 -8.75 -22.24
N CYS A 421 -4.75 -8.55 -22.72
CA CYS A 421 -5.48 -9.57 -23.46
C CYS A 421 -4.83 -9.87 -24.81
N ARG A 422 -4.24 -8.87 -25.47
CA ARG A 422 -3.77 -8.97 -26.87
C ARG A 422 -2.25 -8.84 -27.03
N TYR A 423 -1.58 -8.22 -26.06
CA TYR A 423 -0.16 -7.93 -26.04
C TYR A 423 0.46 -8.43 -24.74
N ARG A 424 1.65 -9.02 -24.84
CA ARG A 424 2.52 -9.33 -23.72
C ARG A 424 3.65 -8.31 -23.76
N ILE A 425 3.59 -7.34 -22.85
CA ILE A 425 4.57 -6.26 -22.76
C ILE A 425 5.64 -6.66 -21.76
N ASP A 426 6.90 -6.65 -22.18
CA ASP A 426 8.07 -6.80 -21.32
C ASP A 426 8.93 -5.53 -21.38
N ALA A 427 9.60 -5.21 -20.29
CA ALA A 427 10.40 -4.00 -20.19
C ALA A 427 11.76 -4.28 -19.55
N VAL A 428 12.83 -3.93 -20.26
CA VAL A 428 14.21 -4.13 -19.81
C VAL A 428 14.84 -2.77 -19.56
N GLY A 429 15.63 -2.65 -18.49
CA GLY A 429 16.34 -1.40 -18.18
C GLY A 429 15.48 -0.28 -17.59
N VAL A 430 14.25 -0.56 -17.14
CA VAL A 430 13.35 0.44 -16.53
C VAL A 430 14.00 1.20 -15.36
N THR A 431 14.94 0.56 -14.65
CA THR A 431 15.74 1.16 -13.57
C THR A 431 16.65 2.29 -14.03
N ASN A 432 16.93 2.40 -15.32
CA ASN A 432 17.73 3.49 -15.90
C ASN A 432 16.94 4.81 -15.95
N ILE A 433 15.61 4.76 -15.84
CA ILE A 433 14.78 5.96 -15.75
C ILE A 433 14.98 6.60 -14.36
N PRO A 434 15.43 7.87 -14.27
CA PRO A 434 15.65 8.52 -12.99
C PRO A 434 14.36 8.67 -12.19
N SER A 435 14.40 8.30 -10.91
CA SER A 435 13.24 8.37 -10.02
C SER A 435 12.86 9.81 -9.64
N GLN A 436 13.84 10.72 -9.55
CA GLN A 436 13.64 12.10 -9.05
C GLN A 436 14.11 13.20 -9.99
N LYS A 437 14.90 12.87 -11.00
CA LYS A 437 15.48 13.82 -11.96
C LYS A 437 14.64 13.86 -13.24
N GLY A 438 14.59 15.00 -13.92
CA GLY A 438 13.99 15.08 -15.26
C GLY A 438 14.77 14.22 -16.25
N ALA A 439 14.07 13.59 -17.18
CA ALA A 439 14.70 12.81 -18.23
C ALA A 439 13.98 12.92 -19.56
N LEU A 440 14.76 13.01 -20.62
CA LEU A 440 14.30 13.06 -22.00
C LEU A 440 14.41 11.66 -22.60
N LEU A 441 13.27 11.02 -22.86
CA LEU A 441 13.15 9.71 -23.48
C LEU A 441 13.17 9.89 -25.00
N LEU A 442 14.13 9.26 -25.67
CA LEU A 442 14.31 9.35 -27.13
C LEU A 442 14.48 7.95 -27.71
N GLY A 443 13.71 7.63 -28.76
CA GLY A 443 13.71 6.27 -29.31
C GLY A 443 13.00 6.16 -30.66
N ASN A 444 12.80 4.93 -31.11
CA ASN A 444 12.16 4.65 -32.40
C ASN A 444 10.66 4.96 -32.38
N HIS A 445 10.09 5.23 -33.56
CA HIS A 445 8.64 5.43 -33.73
C HIS A 445 8.07 4.52 -34.83
N ILE A 446 7.51 3.37 -34.46
CA ILE A 446 7.07 2.32 -35.39
C ILE A 446 5.54 2.11 -35.41
N SER A 447 4.82 2.63 -34.42
CA SER A 447 3.37 2.44 -34.32
C SER A 447 2.65 3.61 -33.64
N TRP A 448 1.38 3.79 -33.99
CA TRP A 448 0.45 4.66 -33.25
C TRP A 448 0.28 4.28 -31.78
N LEU A 449 0.71 3.06 -31.40
CA LEU A 449 0.59 2.53 -30.05
C LEU A 449 1.84 2.72 -29.19
N ASP A 450 2.92 3.28 -29.75
CA ASP A 450 4.22 3.42 -29.07
C ASP A 450 4.10 4.20 -27.75
N TRP A 451 3.35 5.30 -27.76
CA TRP A 451 3.11 6.11 -26.56
C TRP A 451 2.41 5.30 -25.45
N ALA A 452 1.45 4.45 -25.80
CA ALA A 452 0.70 3.65 -24.85
C ALA A 452 1.59 2.56 -24.25
N MET A 453 2.43 1.93 -25.07
CA MET A 453 3.39 0.91 -24.63
C MET A 453 4.44 1.51 -23.70
N LEU A 454 5.03 2.65 -24.07
CA LEU A 454 5.98 3.39 -23.22
C LEU A 454 5.35 3.82 -21.89
N GLN A 455 4.16 4.43 -21.95
CA GLN A 455 3.46 4.86 -20.75
C GLN A 455 3.07 3.67 -19.85
N ALA A 456 2.78 2.52 -20.45
CA ALA A 456 2.46 1.28 -19.75
C ALA A 456 3.68 0.57 -19.16
N VAL A 457 4.92 0.97 -19.43
CA VAL A 457 6.11 0.38 -18.77
C VAL A 457 6.85 1.38 -17.91
N SER A 458 6.66 2.68 -18.15
CA SER A 458 7.32 3.73 -17.40
C SER A 458 6.83 3.83 -15.95
N PRO A 459 7.74 3.99 -14.97
CA PRO A 459 7.39 4.13 -13.55
C PRO A 459 6.75 5.49 -13.25
N ARG A 460 7.00 6.52 -14.08
CA ARG A 460 6.51 7.89 -13.89
C ARG A 460 5.65 8.32 -15.10
N PRO A 461 4.70 9.25 -14.93
CA PRO A 461 3.95 9.80 -16.07
C PRO A 461 4.89 10.45 -17.07
N ILE A 462 4.68 10.20 -18.36
CA ILE A 462 5.46 10.73 -19.48
C ILE A 462 4.65 11.84 -20.16
N ARG A 463 5.26 13.00 -20.37
CA ARG A 463 4.74 14.04 -21.27
C ARG A 463 5.21 13.75 -22.68
N PHE A 464 4.30 13.44 -23.59
CA PHE A 464 4.65 13.20 -24.98
C PHE A 464 4.69 14.50 -25.75
N VAL A 465 5.72 14.67 -26.57
CA VAL A 465 5.74 15.71 -27.60
C VAL A 465 5.04 15.17 -28.84
N MET A 466 4.02 15.86 -29.33
CA MET A 466 3.18 15.41 -30.44
C MET A 466 2.98 16.52 -31.48
N GLU A 467 2.78 16.15 -32.75
CA GLU A 467 2.48 17.10 -33.80
C GLU A 467 1.17 17.87 -33.52
N TYR A 468 1.21 19.20 -33.68
CA TYR A 468 0.11 20.11 -33.40
C TYR A 468 -1.20 19.77 -34.15
N SER A 469 -1.09 19.33 -35.41
CA SER A 469 -2.23 18.97 -36.27
C SER A 469 -3.04 17.79 -35.70
N ILE A 470 -2.36 16.83 -35.08
CA ILE A 470 -2.98 15.66 -34.42
C ILE A 470 -3.57 16.08 -33.08
N TYR A 471 -2.83 16.91 -32.33
CA TYR A 471 -3.24 17.39 -31.01
C TYR A 471 -4.53 18.21 -31.04
N GLN A 472 -4.76 19.02 -32.08
CA GLN A 472 -5.95 19.87 -32.19
C GLN A 472 -7.24 19.12 -32.57
N LYS A 473 -7.19 17.81 -32.84
CA LYS A 473 -8.40 17.05 -33.21
C LYS A 473 -9.42 17.07 -32.04
N PRO A 474 -10.65 17.58 -32.24
CA PRO A 474 -11.61 17.79 -31.14
C PRO A 474 -11.93 16.52 -30.33
N SER A 475 -11.99 15.37 -31.01
CA SER A 475 -12.26 14.08 -30.37
C SER A 475 -11.15 13.59 -29.43
N LEU A 476 -9.91 14.05 -29.64
CA LEU A 476 -8.73 13.66 -28.87
C LEU A 476 -8.23 14.77 -27.94
N LYS A 477 -8.54 16.04 -28.23
CA LYS A 477 -7.98 17.19 -27.51
C LYS A 477 -8.17 17.10 -26.01
N TRP A 478 -9.39 16.81 -25.53
CA TRP A 478 -9.67 16.68 -24.10
C TRP A 478 -8.81 15.59 -23.43
N PHE A 479 -8.56 14.48 -24.14
CA PHE A 479 -7.75 13.37 -23.66
C PHE A 479 -6.26 13.75 -23.69
N LEU A 480 -5.79 14.44 -24.72
CA LEU A 480 -4.39 14.88 -24.81
C LEU A 480 -4.06 16.00 -23.82
N ASP A 481 -5.02 16.88 -23.53
CA ASP A 481 -4.94 17.91 -22.49
C ASP A 481 -4.74 17.27 -21.11
N LEU A 482 -5.47 16.18 -20.83
CA LEU A 482 -5.38 15.42 -19.59
C LEU A 482 -3.99 14.76 -19.38
N PHE A 483 -3.31 14.39 -20.46
CA PHE A 483 -1.95 13.85 -20.43
C PHE A 483 -0.87 14.94 -20.52
N GLU A 484 -1.26 16.21 -20.57
CA GLU A 484 -0.37 17.37 -20.74
C GLU A 484 0.63 17.16 -21.89
N VAL A 485 0.11 16.66 -23.01
CA VAL A 485 0.87 16.48 -24.26
C VAL A 485 1.37 17.84 -24.73
N ILE A 486 2.63 17.90 -25.14
CA ILE A 486 3.29 19.13 -25.59
C ILE A 486 3.16 19.20 -27.11
N PRO A 487 2.29 20.08 -27.66
CA PRO A 487 2.08 20.13 -29.10
C PRO A 487 3.21 20.93 -29.78
N ILE A 488 3.85 20.36 -30.81
CA ILE A 488 4.90 21.00 -31.59
C ILE A 488 4.49 21.12 -33.06
N SER A 489 4.82 22.24 -33.69
CA SER A 489 4.68 22.44 -35.14
C SER A 489 6.01 22.84 -35.76
N ALA A 490 6.18 22.56 -37.05
CA ALA A 490 7.37 22.97 -37.80
C ALA A 490 7.52 24.50 -37.87
N GLU A 491 6.40 25.22 -37.86
CA GLU A 491 6.32 26.68 -38.03
C GLU A 491 6.49 27.47 -36.72
N ARG A 492 6.18 26.87 -35.55
CA ARG A 492 6.28 27.49 -34.22
C ARG A 492 6.93 26.53 -33.22
N SER A 493 8.19 26.17 -33.46
CA SER A 493 8.91 25.19 -32.65
C SER A 493 9.47 25.74 -31.33
N ARG A 494 9.71 27.06 -31.21
CA ARG A 494 10.45 27.61 -30.07
C ARG A 494 9.72 27.50 -28.72
N GLN A 495 8.45 27.91 -28.66
CA GLN A 495 7.65 27.86 -27.42
C GLN A 495 7.44 26.42 -26.89
N PRO A 496 7.06 25.41 -27.71
CA PRO A 496 6.93 24.03 -27.24
C PRO A 496 8.25 23.42 -26.75
N LEU A 497 9.39 23.78 -27.37
CA LEU A 497 10.70 23.31 -26.93
C LEU A 497 11.09 23.92 -25.56
N GLU A 498 10.78 25.19 -25.34
CA GLU A 498 10.96 25.85 -24.04
C GLU A 498 10.07 25.21 -22.95
N GLU A 499 8.82 24.86 -23.30
CA GLU A 499 7.92 24.16 -22.37
C GLU A 499 8.42 22.76 -22.02
N ALA A 500 8.91 22.00 -23.01
CA ALA A 500 9.56 20.71 -22.78
C ALA A 500 10.78 20.86 -21.85
N LYS A 501 11.60 21.90 -22.05
CA LYS A 501 12.74 22.21 -21.18
C LYS A 501 12.31 22.54 -19.75
N ARG A 502 11.25 23.35 -19.56
CA ARG A 502 10.69 23.64 -18.23
C ARG A 502 10.19 22.38 -17.54
N CYS A 503 9.51 21.50 -18.26
CA CYS A 503 9.05 20.22 -17.73
C CYS A 503 10.23 19.35 -17.26
N LEU A 504 11.32 19.30 -18.02
CA LEU A 504 12.53 18.61 -17.60
C LEU A 504 13.14 19.22 -16.34
N GLN A 505 13.18 20.55 -16.23
CA GLN A 505 13.68 21.27 -15.05
C GLN A 505 12.81 21.06 -13.80
N SER A 506 11.48 20.91 -13.97
CA SER A 506 10.58 20.52 -12.88
C SER A 506 10.69 19.04 -12.49
N GLY A 507 11.54 18.29 -13.19
CA GLY A 507 11.84 16.90 -12.92
C GLY A 507 10.98 15.90 -13.69
N ASP A 508 10.12 16.34 -14.62
CA ASP A 508 9.23 15.44 -15.37
C ASP A 508 9.96 14.58 -16.39
N LEU A 509 9.30 13.48 -16.80
CA LEU A 509 9.72 12.72 -17.97
C LEU A 509 9.08 13.32 -19.22
N VAL A 510 9.89 13.64 -20.22
CA VAL A 510 9.42 14.07 -21.54
C VAL A 510 9.84 13.02 -22.55
N CYS A 511 8.93 12.59 -23.41
CA CYS A 511 9.23 11.67 -24.51
C CYS A 511 9.07 12.39 -25.84
N LEU A 512 10.08 12.24 -26.69
CA LEU A 512 10.10 12.78 -28.03
C LEU A 512 10.60 11.68 -28.98
N PHE A 513 9.93 11.55 -30.12
CA PHE A 513 10.36 10.65 -31.18
C PHE A 513 11.20 11.45 -32.20
N PRO A 514 12.55 11.33 -32.17
CA PRO A 514 13.44 12.18 -32.97
C PRO A 514 13.32 11.97 -34.49
N GLU A 515 12.69 10.87 -34.96
CA GLU A 515 12.39 10.64 -36.39
C GLU A 515 11.37 11.65 -36.94
N GLY A 516 10.45 12.12 -36.09
CA GLY A 516 9.40 13.09 -36.45
C GLY A 516 8.24 12.52 -37.27
N ALA A 517 8.26 11.23 -37.63
CA ALA A 517 7.16 10.52 -38.26
C ALA A 517 7.18 9.04 -37.82
N ILE A 518 6.04 8.35 -37.95
CA ILE A 518 5.99 6.89 -37.79
C ILE A 518 6.69 6.24 -38.98
N SER A 519 7.62 5.34 -38.70
CA SER A 519 8.42 4.60 -39.69
C SER A 519 7.54 3.88 -40.72
N HIS A 520 8.03 3.82 -41.95
CA HIS A 520 7.36 3.23 -43.12
C HIS A 520 7.86 1.83 -43.48
N ASP A 521 9.05 1.46 -43.01
CA ASP A 521 9.71 0.16 -43.23
C ASP A 521 10.02 -0.57 -41.91
N GLY A 522 9.74 0.06 -40.77
CA GLY A 522 10.03 -0.47 -39.45
C GLY A 522 11.51 -0.42 -39.07
N CYS A 523 12.33 0.25 -39.88
CA CYS A 523 13.73 0.53 -39.62
C CYS A 523 13.89 1.92 -38.99
N LEU A 524 15.05 2.15 -38.38
CA LEU A 524 15.33 3.38 -37.65
C LEU A 524 15.71 4.52 -38.60
N GLY A 525 14.87 5.55 -38.67
CA GLY A 525 15.10 6.72 -39.53
C GLY A 525 16.21 7.67 -39.05
N LYS A 526 16.40 8.77 -39.79
CA LYS A 526 17.33 9.84 -39.42
C LYS A 526 16.78 10.66 -38.24
N PHE A 527 17.59 10.83 -37.19
CA PHE A 527 17.21 11.62 -36.03
C PHE A 527 17.38 13.12 -36.28
N ARG A 528 16.35 13.90 -35.92
CA ARG A 528 16.38 15.36 -35.98
C ARG A 528 17.05 15.94 -34.74
N ARG A 529 17.73 17.08 -34.90
CA ARG A 529 18.54 17.74 -33.86
C ARG A 529 17.74 18.58 -32.85
N GLY A 530 16.41 18.65 -32.99
CA GLY A 530 15.56 19.51 -32.15
C GLY A 530 15.64 19.20 -30.65
N PHE A 531 15.93 17.95 -30.29
CA PHE A 531 16.07 17.52 -28.90
C PHE A 531 17.34 18.10 -28.23
N GLU A 532 18.39 18.43 -29.01
CA GLU A 532 19.63 19.03 -28.48
C GLU A 532 19.32 20.34 -27.76
N MET A 533 18.37 21.13 -28.26
CA MET A 533 17.95 22.40 -27.63
C MET A 533 17.10 22.22 -26.36
N ILE A 534 16.37 21.10 -26.25
CA ILE A 534 15.49 20.83 -25.11
C ILE A 534 16.33 20.48 -23.88
N VAL A 535 17.37 19.65 -24.09
CA VAL A 535 18.16 19.10 -23.00
C VAL A 535 19.24 20.07 -22.51
N ASP A 536 19.68 20.99 -23.36
CA ASP A 536 20.69 22.00 -23.05
C ASP A 536 20.24 22.87 -21.86
N ASP A 537 21.08 23.05 -20.84
CA ASP A 537 20.78 23.72 -19.56
C ASP A 537 19.48 23.27 -18.84
N SER A 538 18.91 22.12 -19.19
CA SER A 538 17.75 21.56 -18.48
C SER A 538 18.14 20.88 -17.16
N GLY A 539 19.43 20.53 -17.03
CA GLY A 539 19.94 19.68 -15.98
C GLY A 539 19.46 18.23 -16.06
N ALA A 540 18.62 17.85 -17.03
CA ALA A 540 18.09 16.48 -17.21
C ALA A 540 19.10 15.52 -17.87
N VAL A 541 18.77 14.23 -17.88
CA VAL A 541 19.54 13.19 -18.60
C VAL A 541 18.76 12.69 -19.80
N ILE A 542 19.44 12.16 -20.81
CA ILE A 542 18.80 11.48 -21.93
C ILE A 542 18.75 9.98 -21.61
N VAL A 543 17.60 9.35 -21.81
CA VAL A 543 17.47 7.89 -21.71
C VAL A 543 17.03 7.37 -23.08
N PRO A 544 17.92 6.70 -23.84
CA PRO A 544 17.54 6.10 -25.11
C PRO A 544 16.60 4.92 -24.86
N PHE A 545 15.62 4.73 -25.74
CA PHE A 545 14.76 3.56 -25.71
C PHE A 545 14.53 2.97 -27.10
N TYR A 546 14.16 1.69 -27.14
CA TYR A 546 13.73 1.02 -28.35
C TYR A 546 12.51 0.13 -28.09
N ILE A 547 11.54 0.18 -28.99
CA ILE A 547 10.30 -0.59 -28.94
C ILE A 547 10.33 -1.65 -30.03
N GLU A 548 10.20 -2.90 -29.63
CA GLU A 548 10.16 -4.07 -30.52
C GLU A 548 8.77 -4.71 -30.56
N GLY A 549 8.51 -5.41 -31.65
CA GLY A 549 7.34 -6.27 -31.79
C GLY A 549 6.06 -5.56 -32.22
N LEU A 550 6.03 -4.23 -32.40
CA LEU A 550 4.84 -3.52 -32.91
C LEU A 550 4.76 -3.44 -34.45
N TRP A 551 5.88 -3.65 -35.17
CA TRP A 551 5.92 -3.63 -36.64
C TRP A 551 5.15 -4.81 -37.27
N GLY A 552 4.22 -4.55 -38.19
CA GLY A 552 3.30 -5.56 -38.72
C GLY A 552 2.02 -5.73 -37.88
N SER A 553 1.78 -4.84 -36.91
CA SER A 553 0.50 -4.75 -36.21
C SER A 553 -0.51 -3.91 -37.00
N ARG A 554 -1.81 -4.02 -36.66
CA ARG A 554 -2.88 -3.17 -37.22
C ARG A 554 -2.65 -1.67 -37.00
N PHE A 555 -1.77 -1.31 -36.06
CA PHE A 555 -1.43 0.06 -35.69
C PHE A 555 -0.06 0.51 -36.24
N SER A 556 0.60 -0.32 -37.04
CA SER A 556 1.83 0.02 -37.79
C SER A 556 1.50 0.38 -39.24
N ARG A 557 2.45 1.01 -39.94
CA ARG A 557 2.31 1.36 -41.37
C ARG A 557 2.69 0.23 -42.32
N ALA A 558 3.08 -0.94 -41.81
CA ALA A 558 3.37 -2.13 -42.60
C ALA A 558 2.23 -2.47 -43.57
N ASP A 559 2.59 -2.90 -44.78
CA ASP A 559 1.64 -3.30 -45.83
C ASP A 559 0.88 -4.59 -45.46
N MET A 560 -0.19 -4.89 -46.20
CA MET A 560 -1.06 -6.05 -45.92
C MET A 560 -0.28 -7.37 -45.92
N ASP A 561 0.67 -7.55 -46.82
CA ASP A 561 1.50 -8.75 -46.93
C ASP A 561 2.43 -8.89 -45.71
N GLU A 562 3.09 -7.80 -45.30
CA GLU A 562 3.91 -7.78 -44.09
C GLU A 562 3.08 -8.03 -42.82
N ARG A 563 1.87 -7.46 -42.72
CA ARG A 563 0.97 -7.72 -41.58
C ARG A 563 0.57 -9.18 -41.47
N SER A 564 0.46 -9.90 -42.60
CA SER A 564 0.16 -11.34 -42.61
C SER A 564 1.33 -12.18 -42.08
N LEU A 565 2.58 -11.79 -42.39
CA LEU A 565 3.80 -12.44 -41.90
C LEU A 565 3.95 -12.31 -40.38
N TYR A 566 3.51 -11.19 -39.81
CA TYR A 566 3.55 -10.91 -38.37
C TYR A 566 2.21 -11.16 -37.66
N ALA A 567 1.27 -11.87 -38.30
CA ALA A 567 -0.04 -12.16 -37.74
C ALA A 567 0.07 -13.19 -36.61
N THR A 568 -0.20 -12.78 -35.38
CA THR A 568 -0.12 -13.68 -34.21
C THR A 568 -1.38 -14.54 -34.01
N GLY A 569 -2.38 -14.43 -34.88
CA GLY A 569 -3.68 -15.09 -34.72
C GLY A 569 -4.30 -14.76 -33.36
N TRP A 570 -4.56 -15.80 -32.57
CA TRP A 570 -5.09 -15.73 -31.19
C TRP A 570 -3.99 -15.61 -30.13
N ARG A 571 -2.72 -15.79 -30.49
CA ARG A 571 -1.60 -15.62 -29.56
C ARG A 571 -1.39 -14.14 -29.25
N ARG A 572 -1.00 -13.87 -28.00
CA ARG A 572 -0.62 -12.52 -27.57
C ARG A 572 0.63 -12.10 -28.32
N ARG A 573 0.62 -10.87 -28.81
CA ARG A 573 1.76 -10.27 -29.50
C ARG A 573 2.78 -9.84 -28.47
N GLU A 574 4.02 -10.28 -28.61
CA GLU A 574 5.10 -9.89 -27.71
C GLU A 574 5.62 -8.51 -28.11
N VAL A 575 5.72 -7.62 -27.12
CA VAL A 575 6.23 -6.26 -27.28
C VAL A 575 7.30 -6.09 -26.21
N GLN A 576 8.51 -5.72 -26.62
CA GLN A 576 9.59 -5.39 -25.69
C GLN A 576 9.87 -3.89 -25.75
N VAL A 577 10.04 -3.28 -24.58
CA VAL A 577 10.51 -1.91 -24.46
C VAL A 577 11.86 -1.94 -23.74
N LEU A 578 12.90 -1.56 -24.46
CA LEU A 578 14.28 -1.62 -24.01
C LEU A 578 14.73 -0.20 -23.66
N PHE A 579 15.12 0.04 -22.41
CA PHE A 579 15.68 1.31 -21.95
C PHE A 579 17.20 1.18 -21.79
N GLY A 580 17.96 1.96 -22.55
CA GLY A 580 19.42 2.01 -22.43
C GLY A 580 19.89 2.77 -21.19
N GLU A 581 21.20 2.77 -20.96
CA GLU A 581 21.79 3.54 -19.86
C GLU A 581 21.63 5.06 -20.10
N PRO A 582 21.49 5.87 -19.03
CA PRO A 582 21.39 7.32 -19.18
C PRO A 582 22.66 7.90 -19.80
N VAL A 583 22.50 8.74 -20.81
CA VAL A 583 23.62 9.38 -21.51
C VAL A 583 23.67 10.89 -21.26
N SER A 584 24.82 11.48 -21.57
CA SER A 584 25.07 12.91 -21.40
C SER A 584 24.07 13.76 -22.19
N SER A 585 23.69 14.91 -21.65
CA SER A 585 22.88 15.92 -22.34
C SER A 585 23.60 16.51 -23.56
N THR A 586 24.90 16.28 -23.73
CA THR A 586 25.69 16.78 -24.86
C THR A 586 25.72 15.85 -26.08
N VAL A 587 25.11 14.67 -26.00
CA VAL A 587 25.09 13.66 -27.08
C VAL A 587 24.48 14.24 -28.35
N LYS A 588 25.10 13.97 -29.50
CA LYS A 588 24.63 14.41 -30.82
C LYS A 588 23.64 13.42 -31.44
N ALA A 589 22.82 13.92 -32.37
CA ALA A 589 21.77 13.12 -33.02
C ALA A 589 22.28 11.81 -33.66
N ASP A 590 23.44 11.85 -34.33
CA ASP A 590 24.00 10.66 -35.00
C ASP A 590 24.50 9.62 -33.99
N GLU A 591 25.14 10.06 -32.90
CA GLU A 591 25.59 9.20 -31.81
C GLU A 591 24.39 8.58 -31.06
N LEU A 592 23.36 9.38 -30.77
CA LEU A 592 22.12 8.88 -30.17
C LEU A 592 21.44 7.83 -31.04
N ARG A 593 21.45 8.01 -32.36
CA ARG A 593 20.89 7.05 -33.32
C ARG A 593 21.58 5.69 -33.18
N LEU A 594 22.91 5.69 -33.08
CA LEU A 594 23.70 4.46 -32.89
C LEU A 594 23.40 3.79 -31.55
N LEU A 595 23.28 4.58 -30.47
CA LEU A 595 22.90 4.06 -29.15
C LEU A 595 21.51 3.42 -29.15
N VAL A 596 20.53 4.03 -29.82
CA VAL A 596 19.18 3.46 -29.97
C VAL A 596 19.21 2.22 -30.87
N ALA A 597 19.98 2.23 -31.95
CA ALA A 597 20.14 1.07 -32.82
C ALA A 597 20.79 -0.12 -32.10
N ALA A 598 21.76 0.12 -31.21
CA ALA A 598 22.41 -0.91 -30.41
C ALA A 598 21.47 -1.58 -29.39
N LEU A 599 20.33 -0.96 -29.07
CA LEU A 599 19.27 -1.61 -28.29
C LEU A 599 18.42 -2.56 -29.14
N SER A 600 18.41 -2.41 -30.47
CA SER A 600 17.62 -3.24 -31.36
C SER A 600 18.26 -4.62 -31.55
N SER A 601 17.42 -5.64 -31.56
CA SER A 601 17.76 -7.00 -32.03
C SER A 601 17.56 -7.18 -33.54
N ARG A 602 17.07 -6.15 -34.23
CA ARG A 602 16.70 -6.18 -35.64
C ARG A 602 17.83 -5.61 -36.50
N ASP A 603 18.50 -6.48 -37.24
CA ASP A 603 19.46 -6.06 -38.27
C ASP A 603 18.70 -5.32 -39.37
N CYS A 604 18.98 -4.03 -39.51
CA CYS A 604 18.47 -3.18 -40.58
C CYS A 604 19.67 -2.84 -41.46
N ASP A 605 19.75 -3.49 -42.63
CA ASP A 605 20.82 -3.29 -43.62
C ASP A 605 20.75 -1.91 -44.30
#